data_AF-A0A8S3ZDB9-F1
#
_entry.id   AF-A0A8S3ZDB9-F1
#
_cell.length_a   1.000
_cell.length_b   1.000
_cell.length_c   1.000
_cell.angle_alpha   90.00
_cell.angle_beta   90.00
_cell.angle_gamma   90.00
#
_symmetry.space_group_name_H-M   'P 1'
#
loop_
_entity.id
_entity.type
_entity.pdbx_description
1 polymer ?
#
loop_
_entity_poly.entity_id
_entity_poly.type
_entity_poly.pdbx_seq_one_letter_code
_entity_poly.pdbx_strand_id
1 'polypeptide(L)'
;GDWIQCENRGDWIQCENRGDWIQCENRGDWIQCENRGDWIQREYRGDWIQREYRGDWIQREYRGDWIQREYRGDWIQCESRGDLIQCENRGDWIQCENRGDWIQCENRGDWIQCENRGDWIQCENRGDWIQCENRGDWIQCENRGDWIQCENRGDWIV
;
A
#
# COMPACT_ATOMS: atom_id res chain seq x y z
N GLY A 1 -14.10 19.83 12.93
CA GLY A 1 -13.60 18.67 12.21
C GLY A 1 -13.57 17.51 13.15
N ASP A 2 -14.13 16.40 12.73
CA ASP A 2 -14.34 15.23 13.57
C ASP A 2 -13.04 14.41 13.65
N TRP A 3 -12.54 14.22 14.87
CA TRP A 3 -11.33 13.46 15.17
C TRP A 3 -11.71 12.06 15.67
N ILE A 4 -11.14 11.03 15.04
CA ILE A 4 -11.31 9.63 15.44
C ILE A 4 -9.95 9.07 15.83
N GLN A 5 -9.86 8.62 17.09
CA GLN A 5 -8.74 7.83 17.58
C GLN A 5 -9.24 6.46 18.02
N CYS A 6 -8.62 5.38 17.52
CA CYS A 6 -9.01 4.02 17.91
C CYS A 6 -7.82 3.07 18.10
N GLU A 7 -7.89 2.20 19.10
CA GLU A 7 -6.93 1.12 19.31
C GLU A 7 -7.70 -0.18 19.48
N ASN A 8 -7.61 -1.08 18.49
CA ASN A 8 -8.31 -2.36 18.52
C ASN A 8 -7.32 -3.50 18.69
N ARG A 9 -7.63 -4.42 19.62
CA ARG A 9 -6.86 -5.64 19.86
C ARG A 9 -7.79 -6.84 19.99
N GLY A 10 -7.44 -7.92 19.30
CA GLY A 10 -8.18 -9.19 19.35
C GLY A 10 -8.05 -9.96 18.05
N ASP A 11 -8.40 -11.24 18.07
CA ASP A 11 -8.17 -12.16 16.94
C ASP A 11 -8.91 -11.72 15.67
N TRP A 12 -10.07 -11.06 15.82
CA TRP A 12 -10.89 -10.54 14.72
C TRP A 12 -11.20 -9.07 14.95
N ILE A 13 -10.76 -8.21 14.04
CA ILE A 13 -11.00 -6.77 14.07
C ILE A 13 -11.72 -6.33 12.81
N GLN A 14 -12.95 -5.85 12.99
CA GLN A 14 -13.71 -5.14 11.97
C GLN A 14 -13.90 -3.68 12.39
N CYS A 15 -13.55 -2.72 11.54
CA CYS A 15 -13.72 -1.30 11.86
C CYS A 15 -14.06 -0.43 10.66
N GLU A 16 -15.00 0.49 10.84
CA GLU A 16 -15.36 1.50 9.84
C GLU A 16 -15.25 2.88 10.49
N ASN A 17 -14.35 3.74 10.00
CA ASN A 17 -14.18 5.10 10.53
C ASN A 17 -14.45 6.14 9.46
N ARG A 18 -15.26 7.15 9.80
CA ARG A 18 -15.59 8.27 8.92
C ARG A 18 -15.42 9.58 9.68
N GLY A 19 -14.43 10.38 9.31
CA GLY A 19 -14.13 11.65 9.97
C GLY A 19 -12.94 12.33 9.30
N ASP A 20 -12.79 13.63 9.51
CA ASP A 20 -11.77 14.43 8.82
C ASP A 20 -10.35 13.97 9.20
N TRP A 21 -10.16 13.55 10.45
CA TRP A 21 -8.88 13.06 10.98
C TRP A 21 -9.05 11.69 11.62
N ILE A 22 -8.34 10.69 11.10
CA ILE A 22 -8.43 9.29 11.57
C ILE A 22 -7.04 8.77 11.92
N GLN A 23 -6.84 8.49 13.21
CA GLN A 23 -5.65 7.80 13.71
C GLN A 23 -6.04 6.51 14.41
N CYS A 24 -5.51 5.36 13.98
CA CYS A 24 -5.72 4.13 14.73
C CYS A 24 -4.61 3.09 14.60
N GLU A 25 -4.58 2.21 15.59
CA GLU A 25 -3.75 1.00 15.60
C GLU A 25 -4.66 -0.22 15.70
N ASN A 26 -4.40 -1.26 14.90
CA ASN A 26 -5.15 -2.51 15.00
C ASN A 26 -4.19 -3.69 15.03
N ARG A 27 -4.33 -4.56 16.04
CA ARG A 27 -3.48 -5.73 16.26
C ARG A 27 -4.32 -6.98 16.49
N GLY A 28 -4.25 -7.93 15.58
CA GLY A 28 -5.13 -9.09 15.55
C GLY A 28 -4.84 -10.00 14.36
N ASP A 29 -5.24 -11.26 14.41
CA ASP A 29 -4.93 -12.22 13.34
C ASP A 29 -5.67 -11.87 12.04
N TRP A 30 -6.92 -11.42 12.17
CA TRP A 30 -7.80 -11.05 11.05
C TRP A 30 -8.27 -9.62 11.17
N ILE A 31 -7.98 -8.83 10.14
CA ILE A 31 -8.08 -7.39 10.19
C ILE A 31 -8.81 -6.90 8.91
N GLN A 32 -10.08 -6.49 9.03
CA GLN A 32 -10.89 -5.89 7.94
C GLN A 32 -11.43 -4.48 8.29
N CYS A 33 -11.17 -3.45 7.49
CA CYS A 33 -11.53 -2.09 7.85
C CYS A 33 -11.59 -1.18 6.62
N GLU A 34 -12.52 -0.25 6.70
CA GLU A 34 -12.77 0.78 5.71
C GLU A 34 -12.65 2.13 6.40
N ASN A 35 -11.96 3.09 5.78
CA ASN A 35 -11.90 4.43 6.37
C ASN A 35 -12.01 5.51 5.31
N ARG A 36 -12.75 6.56 5.68
CA ARG A 36 -12.98 7.72 4.83
C ARG A 36 -12.76 9.01 5.60
N GLY A 37 -11.86 9.85 5.13
CA GLY A 37 -11.43 11.04 5.85
C GLY A 37 -10.31 11.78 5.12
N ASP A 38 -10.12 13.05 5.40
CA ASP A 38 -9.14 13.88 4.70
C ASP A 38 -7.71 13.49 5.09
N TRP A 39 -7.50 13.19 6.38
CA TRP A 39 -6.20 12.84 6.95
C TRP A 39 -6.25 11.52 7.70
N ILE A 40 -5.37 10.62 7.30
CA ILE A 40 -5.51 9.21 7.63
C ILE A 40 -4.14 8.60 7.98
N GLN A 41 -3.90 8.26 9.26
CA GLN A 41 -2.64 7.63 9.75
C GLN A 41 -2.87 6.36 10.60
N ARG A 42 -2.41 5.18 10.17
CA ARG A 42 -2.73 3.90 10.85
C ARG A 42 -1.60 2.87 10.71
N GLU A 43 -1.48 2.06 11.75
CA GLU A 43 -0.59 0.89 11.83
C GLU A 43 -1.44 -0.38 11.97
N TYR A 44 -1.07 -1.42 11.23
CA TYR A 44 -1.74 -2.72 11.25
C TYR A 44 -0.75 -3.85 11.46
N ARG A 45 -1.07 -4.72 12.40
CA ARG A 45 -0.30 -5.95 12.63
C ARG A 45 -1.22 -7.15 12.76
N GLY A 46 -1.14 -8.07 11.81
CA GLY A 46 -2.02 -9.24 11.75
C GLY A 46 -1.73 -10.15 10.58
N ASP A 47 -2.01 -11.44 10.72
CA ASP A 47 -1.71 -12.43 9.69
C ASP A 47 -2.46 -12.15 8.38
N TRP A 48 -3.71 -11.67 8.48
CA TRP A 48 -4.56 -11.35 7.34
C TRP A 48 -5.11 -9.92 7.45
N ILE A 49 -4.73 -9.07 6.50
CA ILE A 49 -5.15 -7.66 6.46
C ILE A 49 -5.80 -7.34 5.12
N GLN A 50 -7.09 -6.96 5.14
CA GLN A 50 -7.82 -6.47 3.97
C GLN A 50 -8.38 -5.08 4.23
N ARG A 51 -8.16 -4.14 3.29
CA ARG A 51 -8.51 -2.74 3.50
C ARG A 51 -8.86 -1.95 2.25
N GLU A 52 -9.80 -1.01 2.41
CA GLU A 52 -10.07 0.07 1.46
C GLU A 52 -10.03 1.42 2.19
N TYR A 53 -9.39 2.42 1.56
CA TYR A 53 -9.40 3.79 2.10
C TYR A 53 -9.59 4.84 1.03
N ARG A 54 -10.28 5.90 1.44
CA ARG A 54 -10.53 7.08 0.61
C ARG A 54 -10.26 8.34 1.42
N GLY A 55 -9.29 9.13 0.99
CA GLY A 55 -8.89 10.33 1.72
C GLY A 55 -7.77 11.09 1.06
N ASP A 56 -7.70 12.40 1.23
CA ASP A 56 -6.72 13.26 0.56
C ASP A 56 -5.27 12.90 0.94
N TRP A 57 -5.04 12.56 2.22
CA TRP A 57 -3.72 12.23 2.75
C TRP A 57 -3.74 10.89 3.51
N ILE A 58 -3.06 9.89 2.96
CA ILE A 58 -3.01 8.53 3.49
C ILE A 58 -1.57 8.16 3.85
N GLN A 59 -1.31 7.86 5.12
CA GLN A 59 -0.03 7.32 5.60
C GLN A 59 -0.24 6.01 6.38
N ARG A 60 0.41 4.92 5.96
CA ARG A 60 0.12 3.58 6.50
C ARG A 60 1.30 2.63 6.61
N GLU A 61 1.30 1.80 7.65
CA GLU A 61 2.22 0.66 7.81
C GLU A 61 1.44 -0.64 8.06
N TYR A 62 1.82 -1.70 7.35
CA TYR A 62 1.25 -3.05 7.48
C TYR A 62 2.33 -4.07 7.78
N ARG A 63 2.05 -4.97 8.73
CA ARG A 63 2.86 -6.15 9.02
C ARG A 63 1.95 -7.37 9.15
N GLY A 64 2.07 -8.31 8.24
CA GLY A 64 1.16 -9.45 8.18
C GLY A 64 1.47 -10.39 7.03
N ASP A 65 1.18 -11.67 7.16
CA ASP A 65 1.50 -12.68 6.13
C ASP A 65 0.76 -12.38 4.81
N TRP A 66 -0.49 -11.92 4.88
CA TRP A 66 -1.35 -11.61 3.74
C TRP A 66 -1.90 -10.19 3.84
N ILE A 67 -1.52 -9.33 2.89
CA ILE A 67 -1.92 -7.92 2.87
C ILE A 67 -2.60 -7.61 1.54
N GLN A 68 -3.85 -7.17 1.59
CA GLN A 68 -4.60 -6.63 0.46
C GLN A 68 -5.08 -5.21 0.78
N ARG A 69 -4.70 -4.24 -0.05
CA ARG A 69 -5.05 -2.83 0.16
C ARG A 69 -5.44 -2.10 -1.12
N GLU A 70 -6.50 -1.29 -1.01
CA GLU A 70 -6.90 -0.31 -2.02
C GLU A 70 -6.90 1.11 -1.42
N TYR A 71 -6.21 2.04 -2.06
CA TYR A 71 -6.18 3.47 -1.69
C TYR A 71 -6.65 4.37 -2.81
N ARG A 72 -7.44 5.38 -2.43
CA ARG A 72 -7.79 6.51 -3.29
C ARG A 72 -7.60 7.82 -2.55
N GLY A 73 -6.71 8.67 -3.02
CA GLY A 73 -6.34 9.90 -2.32
C GLY A 73 -5.27 10.69 -3.04
N ASP A 74 -5.21 12.01 -2.85
CA ASP A 74 -4.25 12.86 -3.54
C ASP A 74 -2.79 12.50 -3.19
N TRP A 75 -2.54 12.16 -1.92
CA TRP A 75 -1.23 11.78 -1.39
C TRP A 75 -1.30 10.44 -0.66
N ILE A 76 -0.55 9.45 -1.15
CA ILE A 76 -0.52 8.10 -0.62
C ILE A 76 0.91 7.74 -0.27
N GLN A 77 1.17 7.46 1.01
CA GLN A 77 2.42 6.88 1.50
C GLN A 77 2.11 5.58 2.25
N CYS A 78 2.72 4.48 1.85
CA CYS A 78 2.46 3.20 2.49
C CYS A 78 3.65 2.24 2.47
N GLU A 79 3.84 1.56 3.60
CA GLU A 79 4.80 0.48 3.77
C GLU A 79 4.05 -0.83 4.08
N SER A 80 4.46 -1.93 3.45
CA SER A 80 3.89 -3.27 3.70
C SER A 80 4.99 -4.31 3.85
N ARG A 81 4.89 -5.15 4.89
CA ARG A 81 5.78 -6.28 5.12
C ARG A 81 4.98 -7.55 5.37
N GLY A 82 5.13 -8.53 4.50
CA GLY A 82 4.29 -9.73 4.49
C GLY A 82 4.64 -10.71 3.40
N ASP A 83 4.28 -11.98 3.52
CA ASP A 83 4.61 -13.01 2.53
C ASP A 83 3.90 -12.75 1.19
N LEU A 84 2.62 -12.34 1.23
CA LEU A 84 1.83 -11.97 0.06
C LEU A 84 1.26 -10.57 0.19
N ILE A 85 1.61 -9.69 -0.75
CA ILE A 85 1.19 -8.29 -0.78
C ILE A 85 0.49 -8.00 -2.12
N GLN A 86 -0.77 -7.57 -2.05
CA GLN A 86 -1.51 -7.01 -3.16
C GLN A 86 -1.88 -5.55 -2.88
N CYS A 87 -1.46 -4.65 -3.75
CA CYS A 87 -1.67 -3.22 -3.57
C CYS A 87 -2.26 -2.51 -4.79
N GLU A 88 -3.31 -1.71 -4.59
CA GLU A 88 -3.89 -0.83 -5.62
C GLU A 88 -3.98 0.60 -5.11
N ASN A 89 -3.25 1.54 -5.73
CA ASN A 89 -3.20 2.92 -5.28
C ASN A 89 -3.57 3.88 -6.42
N ARG A 90 -4.47 4.83 -6.13
CA ARG A 90 -4.89 5.86 -7.08
C ARG A 90 -4.82 7.24 -6.43
N GLY A 91 -3.97 8.11 -6.95
CA GLY A 91 -3.68 9.39 -6.32
C GLY A 91 -2.66 10.21 -7.07
N ASP A 92 -2.63 11.53 -6.90
CA ASP A 92 -1.69 12.40 -7.61
C ASP A 92 -0.24 12.06 -7.24
N TRP A 93 0.03 11.74 -5.98
CA TRP A 93 1.34 11.38 -5.45
C TRP A 93 1.29 10.06 -4.70
N ILE A 94 2.07 9.07 -5.15
CA ILE A 94 2.11 7.73 -4.58
C ILE A 94 3.54 7.37 -4.22
N GLN A 95 3.78 7.04 -2.96
CA GLN A 95 5.02 6.45 -2.46
C GLN A 95 4.73 5.11 -1.78
N CYS A 96 5.28 4.03 -2.32
CA CYS A 96 5.07 2.66 -1.83
C CYS A 96 6.37 1.94 -1.53
N GLU A 97 6.44 1.28 -0.38
CA GLU A 97 7.50 0.32 -0.06
C GLU A 97 6.87 -1.04 0.31
N ASN A 98 7.17 -2.09 -0.45
CA ASN A 98 6.64 -3.43 -0.16
C ASN A 98 7.80 -4.43 -0.01
N ARG A 99 7.74 -5.26 1.04
CA ARG A 99 8.71 -6.34 1.30
C ARG A 99 7.99 -7.64 1.57
N GLY A 100 8.16 -8.63 0.71
CA GLY A 100 7.40 -9.87 0.78
C GLY A 100 7.76 -10.86 -0.31
N ASP A 101 7.49 -12.14 -0.12
CA ASP A 101 7.85 -13.17 -1.10
C ASP A 101 7.12 -12.97 -2.43
N TRP A 102 5.85 -12.57 -2.38
CA TRP A 102 4.99 -12.29 -3.54
C TRP A 102 4.40 -10.89 -3.45
N ILE A 103 4.74 -10.03 -4.41
CA ILE A 103 4.27 -8.64 -4.47
C ILE A 103 3.56 -8.40 -5.79
N GLN A 104 2.30 -8.00 -5.74
CA GLN A 104 1.55 -7.49 -6.88
C GLN A 104 1.07 -6.06 -6.58
N CYS A 105 1.45 -5.10 -7.44
CA CYS A 105 1.09 -3.71 -7.22
C CYS A 105 0.64 -2.98 -8.48
N GLU A 106 -0.46 -2.23 -8.37
CA GLU A 106 -0.94 -1.32 -9.40
C GLU A 106 -1.01 0.12 -8.84
N ASN A 107 -0.28 1.05 -9.44
CA ASN A 107 -0.29 2.45 -9.04
C ASN A 107 -0.70 3.35 -10.21
N ARG A 108 -1.63 4.27 -9.96
CA ARG A 108 -2.09 5.26 -10.95
C ARG A 108 -2.08 6.66 -10.36
N GLY A 109 -1.26 7.53 -10.89
CA GLY A 109 -1.02 8.85 -10.31
C GLY A 109 -0.04 9.68 -11.08
N ASP A 110 -0.03 11.00 -10.90
CA ASP A 110 0.89 11.88 -11.63
C ASP A 110 2.36 11.61 -11.27
N TRP A 111 2.62 11.33 -9.99
CA TRP A 111 3.95 11.02 -9.46
C TRP A 111 3.94 9.72 -8.68
N ILE A 112 4.71 8.73 -9.13
CA ILE A 112 4.79 7.40 -8.52
C ILE A 112 6.24 7.10 -8.16
N GLN A 113 6.48 6.82 -6.88
CA GLN A 113 7.72 6.26 -6.36
C GLN A 113 7.45 4.91 -5.70
N CYS A 114 8.11 3.84 -6.15
CA CYS A 114 7.88 2.50 -5.61
C CYS A 114 9.19 1.74 -5.36
N GLU A 115 9.30 1.10 -4.20
CA GLU A 115 10.35 0.11 -3.92
C GLU A 115 9.71 -1.23 -3.55
N ASN A 116 10.00 -2.28 -4.30
CA ASN A 116 9.52 -3.63 -4.01
C ASN A 116 10.70 -4.59 -3.82
N ARG A 117 10.66 -5.41 -2.76
CA ARG A 117 11.66 -6.43 -2.48
C ARG A 117 11.01 -7.76 -2.15
N GLY A 118 11.23 -8.77 -2.99
CA GLY A 118 10.52 -10.03 -2.91
C GLY A 118 10.95 -11.04 -3.94
N ASP A 119 10.68 -12.32 -3.75
CA ASP A 119 11.06 -13.36 -4.72
C ASP A 119 10.33 -13.18 -6.05
N TRP A 120 9.05 -12.81 -6.00
CA TRP A 120 8.19 -12.57 -7.15
C TRP A 120 7.55 -11.19 -7.08
N ILE A 121 7.83 -10.35 -8.08
CA ILE A 121 7.32 -8.98 -8.16
C ILE A 121 6.58 -8.79 -9.49
N GLN A 122 5.31 -8.42 -9.40
CA GLN A 122 4.52 -7.94 -10.52
C GLN A 122 4.08 -6.49 -10.26
N CYS A 123 4.47 -5.55 -11.11
CA CYS A 123 4.15 -4.15 -10.92
C CYS A 123 3.60 -3.46 -12.17
N GLU A 124 2.52 -2.70 -12.04
CA GLU A 124 1.99 -1.81 -13.08
C GLU A 124 1.90 -0.37 -12.55
N ASN A 125 2.66 0.56 -13.14
CA ASN A 125 2.61 1.97 -12.77
C ASN A 125 2.18 2.82 -13.97
N ARG A 126 1.21 3.72 -13.76
CA ARG A 126 0.73 4.65 -14.80
C ARG A 126 0.69 6.07 -14.26
N GLY A 127 1.49 6.96 -14.83
CA GLY A 127 1.68 8.30 -14.30
C GLY A 127 2.61 9.16 -15.12
N ASP A 128 2.60 10.47 -14.92
CA ASP A 128 3.48 11.37 -15.67
C ASP A 128 4.96 11.15 -15.30
N TRP A 129 5.23 10.93 -14.02
CA TRP A 129 6.56 10.67 -13.46
C TRP A 129 6.58 9.39 -12.65
N ILE A 130 7.44 8.44 -13.05
CA ILE A 130 7.57 7.14 -12.40
C ILE A 130 9.03 6.90 -12.02
N GLN A 131 9.26 6.64 -10.74
CA GLN A 131 10.52 6.13 -10.21
C GLN A 131 10.28 4.77 -9.53
N CYS A 132 10.92 3.70 -10.00
CA CYS A 132 10.70 2.38 -9.42
C CYS A 132 11.98 1.56 -9.20
N GLU A 133 12.11 0.93 -8.04
CA GLU A 133 13.16 -0.05 -7.74
C GLU A 133 12.54 -1.39 -7.36
N ASN A 134 12.82 -2.44 -8.12
CA ASN A 134 12.36 -3.80 -7.81
C ASN A 134 13.57 -4.72 -7.63
N ARG A 135 13.57 -5.51 -6.54
CA ARG A 135 14.63 -6.49 -6.25
C ARG A 135 14.04 -7.83 -5.92
N GLY A 136 14.28 -8.83 -6.75
CA GLY A 136 13.63 -10.13 -6.64
C GLY A 136 14.11 -11.14 -7.66
N ASP A 137 13.84 -12.42 -7.43
CA ASP A 137 14.27 -13.47 -8.36
C ASP A 137 13.51 -13.36 -9.69
N TRP A 138 12.21 -13.05 -9.64
CA TRP A 138 11.33 -12.87 -10.79
C TRP A 138 10.64 -11.51 -10.74
N ILE A 139 10.83 -10.71 -11.78
CA ILE A 139 10.26 -9.37 -11.89
C ILE A 139 9.52 -9.24 -13.22
N GLN A 140 8.24 -8.86 -13.16
CA GLN A 140 7.45 -8.44 -14.31
C GLN A 140 6.91 -7.04 -14.05
N CYS A 141 7.36 -6.04 -14.82
CA CYS A 141 6.98 -4.66 -14.54
C CYS A 141 6.62 -3.85 -15.78
N GLU A 142 5.46 -3.19 -15.74
CA GLU A 142 4.98 -2.31 -16.79
C GLU A 142 4.83 -0.88 -16.26
N ASN A 143 5.57 0.06 -16.84
CA ASN A 143 5.50 1.48 -16.48
C ASN A 143 5.08 2.31 -17.70
N ARG A 144 4.04 3.13 -17.55
CA ARG A 144 3.54 4.02 -18.62
C ARG A 144 3.50 5.46 -18.12
N GLY A 145 4.33 6.30 -18.71
CA GLY A 145 4.49 7.69 -18.31
C GLY A 145 5.36 8.52 -19.22
N ASP A 146 5.35 9.83 -19.02
CA ASP A 146 6.18 10.78 -19.76
C ASP A 146 7.65 10.69 -19.32
N TRP A 147 7.88 10.46 -18.02
CA TRP A 147 9.19 10.31 -17.42
C TRP A 147 9.27 9.03 -16.58
N ILE A 148 10.16 8.11 -16.95
CA ILE A 148 10.31 6.82 -16.28
C ILE A 148 11.78 6.60 -15.93
N GLN A 149 12.06 6.36 -14.65
CA GLN A 149 13.33 5.87 -14.14
C GLN A 149 13.09 4.59 -13.33
N CYS A 150 13.50 3.45 -13.87
CA CYS A 150 13.28 2.17 -13.21
C CYS A 150 14.54 1.30 -13.16
N GLU A 151 14.75 0.65 -12.02
CA GLU A 151 15.82 -0.29 -11.77
C GLU A 151 15.25 -1.62 -11.28
N ASN A 152 15.41 -2.67 -12.08
CA ASN A 152 15.02 -4.03 -11.73
C ASN A 152 16.28 -4.88 -11.54
N ARG A 153 16.42 -5.53 -10.38
CA ARG A 153 17.53 -6.44 -10.06
C ARG A 153 16.97 -7.82 -9.75
N GLY A 154 17.14 -8.75 -10.68
CA GLY A 154 16.66 -10.11 -10.53
C GLY A 154 17.30 -11.10 -11.48
N ASP A 155 17.10 -12.38 -11.18
CA ASP A 155 17.55 -13.49 -12.02
C ASP A 155 16.75 -13.54 -13.33
N TRP A 156 15.46 -13.17 -13.26
CA TRP A 156 14.54 -13.11 -14.39
C TRP A 156 13.74 -11.81 -14.39
N ILE A 157 13.87 -11.02 -15.47
CA ILE A 157 13.17 -9.74 -15.65
C ILE A 157 12.42 -9.78 -16.98
N VAL A 158 11.14 -9.44 -16.94
CA VAL A 158 10.21 -9.31 -18.08
C VAL A 158 9.67 -7.89 -18.13
#